data_AF-A0A0D9VW68-F1
#
_entry.id   AF-A0A0D9VW68-F1
#
_cell.length_a   1.000
_cell.length_b   1.000
_cell.length_c   1.000
_cell.angle_alpha   90.00
_cell.angle_beta   90.00
_cell.angle_gamma   90.00
#
_symmetry.space_group_name_H-M   'P 1'
#
loop_
_entity.id
_entity.type
_entity.pdbx_description
1 polymer ?
#
loop_
_entity_poly.entity_id
_entity_poly.type
_entity_poly.pdbx_seq_one_letter_code
_entity_poly.pdbx_strand_id
1 'polypeptide(L)'
;MVFDFIGREGRKIRACYRTDNWYMIGFANGRGDWFAFKGLKHLIPGSTELDIIDSYSANGIGDLKYLQKLPLSRRHALDAVDNLFPYDRFDTPRDVLQMSVSTLILLTSETGRFRRLYNPVAAEWDNEDGIIIEDLQFLRFFGKISCELIVGWDTIFSGDIVQEIGLILNINSKQEAMEYLHLVVLRGRYCEDDEDFVGFEPLNPPNHEPGPQN
;
A
#
# COMPACT_ATOMS: atom_id res chain seq x y z
N MET A 1 4.52 0.11 12.18
CA MET A 1 3.27 -0.31 12.84
C MET A 1 2.85 -1.66 12.31
N VAL A 2 2.18 -2.50 13.11
CA VAL A 2 1.72 -3.84 12.69
C VAL A 2 0.21 -3.94 12.91
N PHE A 3 -0.50 -4.48 11.93
CA PHE A 3 -1.95 -4.71 11.99
C PHE A 3 -2.28 -6.18 11.76
N ASP A 4 -3.25 -6.68 12.53
CA ASP A 4 -3.84 -8.00 12.32
C ASP A 4 -4.91 -7.92 11.22
N PHE A 5 -4.81 -8.80 10.23
CA PHE A 5 -5.85 -9.02 9.21
C PHE A 5 -6.52 -10.35 9.49
N ILE A 6 -7.82 -10.29 9.79
CA ILE A 6 -8.62 -11.46 10.16
C ILE A 6 -9.43 -11.87 8.93
N GLY A 7 -9.06 -13.00 8.37
CA GLY A 7 -9.72 -13.68 7.26
C GLY A 7 -10.88 -14.55 7.71
N ARG A 8 -11.26 -15.50 6.84
CA ARG A 8 -12.36 -16.43 7.15
C ARG A 8 -11.92 -17.40 8.24
N GLU A 9 -12.89 -17.87 9.02
CA GLU A 9 -12.67 -18.91 10.05
C GLU A 9 -11.60 -18.51 11.10
N GLY A 10 -11.35 -17.21 11.29
CA GLY A 10 -10.34 -16.71 12.22
C GLY A 10 -8.89 -16.84 11.73
N ARG A 11 -8.67 -17.18 10.45
CA ARG A 11 -7.33 -17.11 9.84
C ARG A 11 -6.76 -15.71 10.01
N LYS A 12 -5.53 -15.62 10.47
CA LYS A 12 -4.90 -14.34 10.81
C LYS A 12 -3.53 -14.21 10.15
N ILE A 13 -3.32 -13.12 9.44
CA ILE A 13 -1.99 -12.66 9.04
C ILE A 13 -1.70 -11.32 9.73
N ARG A 14 -0.43 -10.94 9.78
CA ARG A 14 -0.01 -9.61 10.25
C ARG A 14 0.61 -8.86 9.11
N ALA A 15 0.23 -7.61 8.87
CA ALA A 15 0.93 -6.77 7.91
C ALA A 15 1.67 -5.64 8.62
N CYS A 16 2.88 -5.35 8.16
CA CYS A 16 3.73 -4.31 8.71
C CYS A 16 3.71 -3.10 7.79
N TYR A 17 3.47 -1.93 8.37
CA TYR A 17 3.38 -0.66 7.68
C TYR A 17 4.36 0.34 8.26
N ARG A 18 4.96 1.12 7.37
CA ARG A 18 5.68 2.34 7.71
C ARG A 18 4.70 3.40 8.24
N THR A 19 5.04 4.02 9.36
CA THR A 19 4.17 5.00 10.05
C THR A 19 4.23 6.39 9.43
N ASP A 20 5.30 6.69 8.70
CA ASP A 20 5.55 7.98 8.07
C ASP A 20 4.78 8.16 6.76
N ASN A 21 4.59 7.08 6.00
CA ASN A 21 3.99 7.16 4.66
C ASN A 21 2.87 6.12 4.41
N TRP A 22 2.57 5.28 5.39
CA TRP A 22 1.55 4.23 5.29
C TRP A 22 1.88 3.15 4.25
N TYR A 23 3.16 2.91 3.95
CA TYR A 23 3.60 1.86 3.02
C TYR A 23 3.63 0.51 3.72
N MET A 24 2.96 -0.49 3.14
CA MET A 24 3.14 -1.88 3.57
C MET A 24 4.55 -2.34 3.17
N ILE A 25 5.33 -2.80 4.14
CA ILE A 25 6.72 -3.24 3.92
C ILE A 25 6.88 -4.77 3.95
N GLY A 26 5.84 -5.47 4.39
CA GLY A 26 5.85 -6.92 4.52
C GLY A 26 4.67 -7.46 5.32
N PHE A 27 4.63 -8.78 5.49
CA PHE A 27 3.61 -9.47 6.29
C PHE A 27 4.18 -10.69 7.01
N ALA A 28 3.51 -11.16 8.06
CA ALA A 28 3.70 -12.46 8.65
C ALA A 28 2.54 -13.38 8.26
N ASN A 29 2.85 -14.59 7.82
CA ASN A 29 1.86 -15.62 7.53
C ASN A 29 1.20 -16.15 8.82
N GLY A 30 0.32 -17.15 8.70
CA GLY A 30 -0.38 -17.78 9.83
C GLY A 30 0.52 -18.50 10.83
N ARG A 31 1.75 -18.86 10.44
CA ARG A 31 2.77 -19.45 11.33
C ARG A 31 3.58 -18.40 12.08
N GLY A 32 3.42 -17.13 11.72
CA GLY A 32 4.20 -16.03 12.26
C GLY A 32 5.54 -15.80 11.56
N ASP A 33 5.82 -16.50 10.45
CA ASP A 33 7.01 -16.28 9.64
C ASP A 33 6.90 -14.91 8.95
N TRP A 34 7.85 -14.01 9.21
CA TRP A 34 7.85 -12.68 8.62
C TRP A 34 8.50 -12.67 7.23
N PHE A 35 7.86 -11.97 6.30
CA PHE A 35 8.33 -11.71 4.95
C PHE A 35 8.34 -10.21 4.66
N ALA A 36 9.42 -9.71 4.09
CA ALA A 36 9.56 -8.31 3.68
C ALA A 36 9.72 -8.22 2.16
N PHE A 37 9.23 -7.14 1.54
CA PHE A 37 9.51 -6.89 0.13
C PHE A 37 11.02 -6.85 -0.13
N LYS A 38 11.40 -7.20 -1.36
CA LYS A 38 12.80 -7.20 -1.80
C LYS A 38 13.46 -5.84 -1.55
N GLY A 39 14.61 -5.87 -0.88
CA GLY A 39 15.33 -4.66 -0.44
C GLY A 39 14.87 -4.09 0.90
N LEU A 40 13.70 -4.48 1.43
CA LEU A 40 13.13 -3.93 2.67
C LEU A 40 13.32 -4.82 3.90
N LYS A 41 14.04 -5.95 3.79
CA LYS A 41 14.32 -6.85 4.91
C LYS A 41 14.90 -6.14 6.14
N HIS A 42 15.70 -5.10 5.93
CA HIS A 42 16.31 -4.30 7.01
C HIS A 42 15.27 -3.56 7.88
N LEU A 43 14.05 -3.35 7.38
CA LEU A 43 12.95 -2.71 8.11
C LEU A 43 12.15 -3.69 8.98
N ILE A 44 12.26 -5.00 8.74
CA ILE A 44 11.66 -6.07 9.56
C ILE A 44 12.76 -7.06 9.97
N PRO A 45 13.45 -6.83 11.09
CA PRO A 45 14.49 -7.72 11.60
C PRO A 45 14.03 -9.18 11.68
N GLY A 46 14.86 -10.10 11.17
CA GLY A 46 14.56 -11.54 11.16
C GLY A 46 13.64 -12.01 10.02
N SER A 47 13.13 -11.11 9.17
CA SER A 47 12.29 -11.49 8.04
C SER A 47 13.04 -12.21 6.90
N THR A 48 12.27 -12.93 6.10
CA THR A 48 12.68 -13.49 4.81
C THR A 48 12.31 -12.52 3.69
N GLU A 49 13.18 -12.40 2.69
CA GLU A 49 12.91 -11.53 1.56
C GLU A 49 11.94 -12.19 0.56
N LEU A 50 10.91 -11.46 0.16
CA LEU A 50 10.02 -11.81 -0.94
C LEU A 50 10.76 -11.68 -2.28
N ASP A 51 10.30 -12.40 -3.29
CA ASP A 51 10.84 -12.31 -4.65
C ASP A 51 10.27 -11.12 -5.46
N ILE A 52 9.40 -10.32 -4.84
CA ILE A 52 8.77 -9.10 -5.39
C ILE A 52 9.23 -7.84 -4.63
N ILE A 53 9.32 -6.71 -5.34
CA ILE A 53 9.54 -5.37 -4.76
C ILE A 53 8.22 -4.65 -4.46
N ASP A 54 8.25 -3.56 -3.69
CA ASP A 54 7.10 -2.76 -3.27
C ASP A 54 6.70 -1.65 -4.27
N SER A 55 6.85 -1.89 -5.57
CA SER A 55 6.55 -0.90 -6.62
C SER A 55 5.46 -1.36 -7.59
N TYR A 56 4.78 -0.39 -8.23
CA TYR A 56 3.80 -0.62 -9.30
C TYR A 56 4.48 -1.04 -10.63
N SER A 57 5.19 -2.15 -10.60
CA SER A 57 5.92 -2.74 -11.72
C SER A 57 5.64 -4.23 -11.84
N ALA A 58 5.93 -4.81 -13.00
CA ALA A 58 5.75 -6.25 -13.23
C ALA A 58 6.57 -7.12 -12.25
N ASN A 59 7.72 -6.63 -11.80
CA ASN A 59 8.58 -7.31 -10.82
C ASN A 59 8.17 -7.02 -9.37
N GLY A 60 7.25 -6.10 -9.14
CA GLY A 60 6.74 -5.72 -7.83
C GLY A 60 5.33 -6.22 -7.58
N ILE A 61 4.47 -5.32 -7.11
CA ILE A 61 3.05 -5.61 -6.82
C ILE A 61 2.18 -5.57 -8.10
N GLY A 62 2.79 -5.54 -9.28
CA GLY A 62 2.10 -5.47 -10.57
C GLY A 62 2.01 -4.03 -11.08
N ASP A 63 2.06 -3.89 -12.40
CA ASP A 63 1.90 -2.58 -13.03
C ASP A 63 0.45 -2.07 -12.94
N LEU A 64 0.22 -0.80 -13.28
CA LEU A 64 -1.12 -0.22 -13.19
C LEU A 64 -2.16 -0.97 -14.05
N LYS A 65 -1.76 -1.55 -15.18
CA LYS A 65 -2.65 -2.34 -16.05
C LYS A 65 -3.05 -3.67 -15.41
N TYR A 66 -2.16 -4.28 -14.63
CA TYR A 66 -2.46 -5.44 -13.83
C TYR A 66 -3.41 -5.07 -12.68
N LEU A 67 -3.11 -4.00 -11.94
CA LEU A 67 -3.94 -3.55 -10.82
C LEU A 67 -5.37 -3.18 -11.23
N GLN A 68 -5.53 -2.59 -12.42
CA GLN A 68 -6.83 -2.30 -13.05
C GLN A 68 -7.67 -3.55 -13.38
N LYS A 69 -7.17 -4.77 -13.14
CA LYS A 69 -7.92 -6.01 -13.33
C LYS A 69 -8.30 -6.67 -12.02
N LEU A 70 -7.84 -6.14 -10.89
CA LEU A 70 -8.13 -6.69 -9.58
C LEU A 70 -9.51 -6.20 -9.12
N PRO A 71 -10.49 -7.08 -8.94
CA PRO A 71 -11.74 -6.72 -8.28
C PRO A 71 -11.48 -6.42 -6.79
N LEU A 72 -12.06 -5.32 -6.32
CA LEU A 72 -11.90 -4.83 -4.95
C LEU A 72 -13.23 -4.95 -4.21
N SER A 73 -13.26 -5.75 -3.14
CA SER A 73 -14.36 -5.83 -2.18
C SER A 73 -13.94 -6.56 -0.91
N ARG A 74 -14.86 -6.70 0.05
CA ARG A 74 -14.67 -7.51 1.25
C ARG A 74 -14.27 -8.94 0.94
N ARG A 75 -14.93 -9.57 -0.04
CA ARG A 75 -14.63 -10.96 -0.44
C ARG A 75 -13.18 -11.10 -0.89
N HIS A 76 -12.72 -10.18 -1.74
CA HIS A 76 -11.34 -10.20 -2.27
C HIS A 76 -10.29 -9.89 -1.20
N ALA A 77 -10.60 -9.04 -0.22
CA ALA A 77 -9.76 -8.84 0.96
C ALA A 77 -9.58 -10.15 1.74
N LEU A 78 -10.68 -10.87 1.98
CA LEU A 78 -10.67 -12.16 2.68
C LEU A 78 -9.91 -13.23 1.88
N ASP A 79 -10.11 -13.29 0.56
CA ASP A 79 -9.37 -14.21 -0.34
C ASP A 79 -7.86 -13.95 -0.28
N ALA A 80 -7.45 -12.68 -0.26
CA ALA A 80 -6.05 -12.31 -0.11
C ALA A 80 -5.47 -12.77 1.24
N VAL A 81 -6.21 -12.60 2.34
CA VAL A 81 -5.79 -13.11 3.66
C VAL A 81 -5.69 -14.63 3.66
N ASP A 82 -6.67 -15.32 3.09
CA ASP A 82 -6.71 -16.78 3.04
C ASP A 82 -5.55 -17.34 2.19
N ASN A 83 -5.13 -16.64 1.13
CA ASN A 83 -3.96 -17.00 0.32
C ASN A 83 -2.63 -16.74 1.03
N LEU A 84 -2.51 -15.63 1.77
CA LEU A 84 -1.28 -15.27 2.48
C LEU A 84 -1.11 -16.02 3.81
N PHE A 85 -2.20 -16.54 4.38
CA PHE A 85 -2.18 -17.30 5.62
C PHE A 85 -1.28 -18.55 5.57
N PRO A 86 -1.39 -19.46 4.57
CA PRO A 86 -0.50 -20.61 4.46
C PRO A 86 0.82 -20.29 3.76
N TYR A 87 1.07 -19.03 3.37
CA TYR A 87 2.17 -18.65 2.47
C TYR A 87 3.49 -19.34 2.81
N ASP A 88 4.06 -19.93 1.77
CA ASP A 88 5.38 -20.54 1.76
C ASP A 88 6.11 -20.09 0.50
N ARG A 89 7.35 -19.62 0.65
CA ARG A 89 8.15 -19.04 -0.43
C ARG A 89 8.55 -20.03 -1.53
N PHE A 90 8.50 -21.32 -1.25
CA PHE A 90 8.88 -22.38 -2.19
C PHE A 90 7.67 -22.96 -2.90
N ASP A 91 6.51 -22.97 -2.22
CA ASP A 91 5.30 -23.61 -2.74
C ASP A 91 4.26 -22.61 -3.28
N THR A 92 4.23 -21.37 -2.78
CA THR A 92 3.21 -20.40 -3.20
C THR A 92 3.59 -19.76 -4.54
N PRO A 93 2.73 -19.86 -5.57
CA PRO A 93 2.97 -19.22 -6.85
C PRO A 93 3.13 -17.70 -6.72
N ARG A 94 4.05 -17.13 -7.47
CA ARG A 94 4.36 -15.69 -7.46
C ARG A 94 3.16 -14.83 -7.81
N ASP A 95 2.31 -15.27 -8.73
CA ASP A 95 1.08 -14.57 -9.13
C ASP A 95 0.03 -14.55 -8.02
N VAL A 96 -0.09 -15.62 -7.23
CA VAL A 96 -0.95 -15.64 -6.03
C VAL A 96 -0.43 -14.68 -4.97
N LEU A 97 0.89 -14.68 -4.72
CA LEU A 97 1.53 -13.71 -3.82
C LEU A 97 1.25 -12.28 -4.30
N GLN A 98 1.59 -11.97 -5.56
CA GLN A 98 1.41 -10.65 -6.17
C GLN A 98 -0.04 -10.19 -6.06
N MET A 99 -1.00 -10.99 -6.54
CA MET A 99 -2.43 -10.67 -6.46
C MET A 99 -2.86 -10.35 -5.02
N SER A 100 -2.47 -11.19 -4.06
CA SER A 100 -2.94 -11.07 -2.68
C SER A 100 -2.36 -9.85 -1.98
N VAL A 101 -1.05 -9.58 -2.13
CA VAL A 101 -0.44 -8.38 -1.53
C VAL A 101 -0.95 -7.10 -2.20
N SER A 102 -1.16 -7.12 -3.52
CA SER A 102 -1.69 -5.97 -4.26
C SER A 102 -3.11 -5.62 -3.84
N THR A 103 -3.97 -6.63 -3.69
CA THR A 103 -5.32 -6.44 -3.18
C THR A 103 -5.31 -5.84 -1.78
N LEU A 104 -4.47 -6.34 -0.86
CA LEU A 104 -4.36 -5.74 0.47
C LEU A 104 -3.81 -4.32 0.42
N ILE A 105 -2.79 -4.04 -0.38
CA ILE A 105 -2.23 -2.68 -0.53
C ILE A 105 -3.29 -1.71 -1.05
N LEU A 106 -4.02 -2.08 -2.10
CA LEU A 106 -5.10 -1.25 -2.64
C LEU A 106 -6.17 -0.98 -1.58
N LEU A 107 -6.62 -2.02 -0.88
CA LEU A 107 -7.70 -1.93 0.11
C LEU A 107 -7.30 -1.30 1.45
N THR A 108 -6.01 -1.08 1.70
CA THR A 108 -5.51 -0.56 2.98
C THR A 108 -4.67 0.69 2.81
N SER A 109 -3.56 0.58 2.08
CA SER A 109 -2.61 1.67 1.87
C SER A 109 -3.24 2.74 1.00
N GLU A 110 -3.76 2.32 -0.16
CA GLU A 110 -4.22 3.27 -1.17
C GLU A 110 -5.58 3.87 -0.86
N THR A 111 -6.54 3.09 -0.34
CA THR A 111 -7.80 3.65 0.21
C THR A 111 -7.54 4.53 1.43
N GLY A 112 -6.53 4.19 2.24
CA GLY A 112 -6.08 5.01 3.37
C GLY A 112 -5.50 6.35 2.93
N ARG A 113 -4.89 6.43 1.74
CA ARG A 113 -4.28 7.67 1.20
C ARG A 113 -5.23 8.48 0.32
N PHE A 114 -6.04 7.84 -0.51
CA PHE A 114 -6.80 8.49 -1.58
C PHE A 114 -8.31 8.34 -1.40
N ARG A 115 -9.02 9.48 -1.35
CA ARG A 115 -10.50 9.48 -1.36
C ARG A 115 -11.07 8.89 -2.64
N ARG A 116 -10.39 9.14 -3.76
CA ARG A 116 -10.78 8.65 -5.09
C ARG A 116 -10.84 7.12 -5.18
N LEU A 117 -9.98 6.43 -4.43
CA LEU A 117 -10.05 4.97 -4.33
C LEU A 117 -11.02 4.52 -3.23
N TYR A 118 -10.98 5.18 -2.07
CA TYR A 118 -11.81 4.83 -0.93
C TYR A 118 -13.31 4.91 -1.22
N ASN A 119 -13.79 6.01 -1.79
CA ASN A 119 -15.22 6.27 -1.97
C ASN A 119 -15.95 5.16 -2.76
N PRO A 120 -15.47 4.75 -3.97
CA PRO A 120 -16.14 3.68 -4.70
C PRO A 120 -15.99 2.32 -4.00
N VAL A 121 -14.81 2.00 -3.42
CA VAL A 121 -14.60 0.73 -2.70
C VAL A 121 -15.53 0.64 -1.47
N ALA A 122 -15.69 1.72 -0.73
CA ALA A 122 -16.55 1.78 0.44
C ALA A 122 -18.03 1.65 0.07
N ALA A 123 -18.46 2.24 -1.05
CA ALA A 123 -19.83 2.15 -1.54
C ALA A 123 -20.21 0.71 -1.95
N GLU A 124 -19.24 -0.04 -2.50
CA GLU A 124 -19.44 -1.39 -3.04
C GLU A 124 -18.73 -2.47 -2.20
N TRP A 125 -18.47 -2.19 -0.92
CA TRP A 125 -17.63 -3.04 -0.07
C TRP A 125 -18.16 -4.48 0.04
N ASP A 126 -19.48 -4.63 0.16
CA ASP A 126 -20.14 -5.92 0.29
C ASP A 126 -20.58 -6.53 -1.05
N ASN A 127 -20.21 -5.92 -2.18
CA ASN A 127 -20.43 -6.49 -3.50
C ASN A 127 -19.50 -7.70 -3.72
N GLU A 128 -20.10 -8.88 -3.92
CA GLU A 128 -19.32 -10.12 -4.08
C GLU A 128 -18.48 -10.12 -5.35
N ASP A 129 -18.94 -9.53 -6.44
CA ASP A 129 -18.17 -9.42 -7.68
C ASP A 129 -17.04 -8.38 -7.56
N GLY A 130 -17.23 -7.41 -6.66
CA GLY A 130 -16.32 -6.31 -6.42
C GLY A 130 -16.27 -5.32 -7.57
N ILE A 131 -15.48 -4.26 -7.37
CA ILE A 131 -15.33 -3.20 -8.37
C ILE A 131 -13.94 -3.20 -8.97
N ILE A 132 -13.87 -2.76 -10.22
CA ILE A 132 -12.63 -2.48 -10.93
C ILE A 132 -12.48 -0.96 -11.01
N ILE A 133 -11.28 -0.48 -10.69
CA ILE A 133 -10.94 0.94 -10.80
C ILE A 133 -10.11 1.14 -12.07
N GLU A 134 -10.74 1.72 -13.09
CA GLU A 134 -10.16 1.81 -14.43
C GLU A 134 -8.97 2.78 -14.52
N ASP A 135 -8.94 3.82 -13.71
CA ASP A 135 -7.85 4.81 -13.69
C ASP A 135 -7.15 4.78 -12.33
N LEU A 136 -5.92 4.26 -12.32
CA LEU A 136 -5.04 4.20 -11.15
C LEU A 136 -3.76 5.02 -11.32
N GLN A 137 -3.68 5.90 -12.34
CA GLN A 137 -2.48 6.71 -12.56
C GLN A 137 -2.17 7.61 -11.37
N PHE A 138 -3.23 8.07 -10.68
CA PHE A 138 -3.13 8.93 -9.51
C PHE A 138 -2.33 8.35 -8.34
N LEU A 139 -2.20 7.02 -8.25
CA LEU A 139 -1.44 6.38 -7.17
C LEU A 139 0.03 6.87 -7.14
N ARG A 140 0.60 7.16 -8.30
CA ARG A 140 1.98 7.66 -8.44
C ARG A 140 2.17 9.09 -7.95
N PHE A 141 1.08 9.83 -7.78
CA PHE A 141 1.11 11.24 -7.40
C PHE A 141 1.00 11.46 -5.89
N PHE A 142 0.92 10.40 -5.07
CA PHE A 142 0.77 10.55 -3.62
C PHE A 142 1.84 11.48 -3.01
N GLY A 143 3.11 11.22 -3.33
CA GLY A 143 4.23 12.01 -2.84
C GLY A 143 4.23 13.45 -3.37
N LYS A 144 3.96 13.62 -4.67
CA LYS A 144 3.89 14.94 -5.33
C LYS A 144 2.77 15.80 -4.74
N ILE A 145 1.53 15.29 -4.71
CA ILE A 145 0.39 16.02 -4.12
C ILE A 145 0.65 16.35 -2.66
N SER A 146 1.18 15.39 -1.89
CA SER A 146 1.49 15.64 -0.48
C SER A 146 2.52 16.75 -0.29
N CYS A 147 3.59 16.74 -1.10
CA CYS A 147 4.62 17.77 -1.04
C CYS A 147 4.06 19.14 -1.41
N GLU A 148 3.32 19.22 -2.52
CA GLU A 148 2.71 20.47 -2.97
C GLU A 148 1.76 21.04 -1.91
N LEU A 149 0.95 20.21 -1.26
CA LEU A 149 0.06 20.65 -0.18
C LEU A 149 0.80 21.27 1.01
N ILE A 150 2.00 20.76 1.34
CA ILE A 150 2.77 21.23 2.51
C ILE A 150 3.61 22.47 2.18
N VAL A 151 4.38 22.43 1.08
CA VAL A 151 5.44 23.41 0.83
C VAL A 151 5.28 24.18 -0.48
N GLY A 152 4.55 23.64 -1.46
CA GLY A 152 4.71 24.06 -2.85
C GLY A 152 3.55 24.86 -3.43
N TRP A 153 2.30 24.57 -3.07
CA TRP A 153 1.12 24.98 -3.85
C TRP A 153 1.02 26.49 -4.15
N ASP A 154 1.45 27.32 -3.21
CA ASP A 154 1.33 28.78 -3.29
C ASP A 154 2.68 29.48 -3.57
N THR A 155 3.70 28.71 -3.98
CA THR A 155 5.07 29.20 -4.21
C THR A 155 5.40 29.31 -5.69
N ILE A 156 6.41 30.12 -6.03
CA ILE A 156 6.89 30.26 -7.42
C ILE A 156 7.64 29.03 -7.95
N PHE A 157 7.96 28.05 -7.09
CA PHE A 157 8.77 26.88 -7.41
C PHE A 157 7.94 25.62 -7.74
N SER A 158 6.63 25.66 -7.55
CA SER A 158 5.71 24.52 -7.76
C SER A 158 5.04 24.46 -9.12
N GLY A 159 5.30 25.47 -9.97
CA GLY A 159 4.53 25.69 -11.20
C GLY A 159 4.43 24.45 -12.08
N ASP A 160 5.52 23.72 -12.28
CA ASP A 160 5.56 22.57 -13.20
C ASP A 160 4.88 21.32 -12.61
N ILE A 161 5.06 21.05 -11.31
CA ILE A 161 4.44 19.90 -10.63
C ILE A 161 2.94 20.12 -10.46
N VAL A 162 2.52 21.32 -10.08
CA VAL A 162 1.09 21.68 -9.98
C VAL A 162 0.43 21.63 -11.36
N GLN A 163 1.13 22.06 -12.41
CA GLN A 163 0.65 21.90 -13.80
C GLN A 163 0.53 20.43 -14.19
N GLU A 164 1.51 19.58 -13.88
CA GLU A 164 1.46 18.14 -14.13
C GLU A 164 0.26 17.49 -13.42
N ILE A 165 0.08 17.81 -12.13
CA ILE A 165 -1.06 17.36 -11.32
C ILE A 165 -2.39 17.82 -11.94
N GLY A 166 -2.50 19.08 -12.36
CA GLY A 166 -3.68 19.62 -13.02
C GLY A 166 -3.97 18.94 -14.35
N LEU A 167 -2.95 18.71 -15.18
CA LEU A 167 -3.09 18.09 -16.49
C LEU A 167 -3.50 16.60 -16.41
N ILE A 168 -2.93 15.85 -15.47
CA ILE A 168 -3.12 14.40 -15.39
C ILE A 168 -4.30 14.03 -14.50
N LEU A 169 -4.50 14.76 -13.40
CA LEU A 169 -5.50 14.42 -12.38
C LEU A 169 -6.72 15.35 -12.37
N ASN A 170 -6.67 16.43 -13.16
CA ASN A 170 -7.68 17.49 -13.15
C ASN A 170 -7.85 18.12 -11.75
N ILE A 171 -6.74 18.32 -11.05
CA ILE A 171 -6.69 19.01 -9.75
C ILE A 171 -6.05 20.38 -9.97
N ASN A 172 -6.86 21.42 -9.95
CA ASN A 172 -6.48 22.79 -10.32
C ASN A 172 -6.37 23.73 -9.11
N SER A 173 -6.62 23.23 -7.90
CA SER A 173 -6.53 24.03 -6.68
C SER A 173 -6.05 23.23 -5.47
N LYS A 174 -5.51 23.95 -4.49
CA LYS A 174 -5.09 23.38 -3.20
C LYS A 174 -6.25 22.69 -2.49
N GLN A 175 -7.45 23.28 -2.58
CA GLN A 175 -8.66 22.72 -1.99
C GLN A 175 -9.01 21.36 -2.62
N GLU A 176 -8.99 21.27 -3.95
CA GLU A 176 -9.24 20.00 -4.65
C GLU A 176 -8.20 18.94 -4.27
N ALA A 177 -6.92 19.31 -4.11
CA ALA A 177 -5.88 18.39 -3.66
C ALA A 177 -6.10 17.89 -2.22
N MET A 178 -6.50 18.77 -1.31
CA MET A 178 -6.85 18.38 0.06
C MET A 178 -8.05 17.43 0.09
N GLU A 179 -9.04 17.65 -0.80
CA GLU A 179 -10.19 16.76 -0.96
C GLU A 179 -9.81 15.43 -1.62
N TYR A 180 -8.73 15.39 -2.38
CA TYR A 180 -8.23 14.18 -3.03
C TYR A 180 -7.60 13.17 -2.05
N LEU A 181 -6.92 13.66 -1.01
CA LEU A 181 -6.14 12.84 -0.08
C LEU A 181 -6.76 12.73 1.32
N HIS A 182 -6.76 11.52 1.88
CA HIS A 182 -7.03 11.26 3.30
C HIS A 182 -5.83 11.52 4.20
N LEU A 183 -4.63 11.29 3.67
CA LEU A 183 -3.36 11.39 4.38
C LEU A 183 -2.40 12.26 3.56
N VAL A 184 -1.51 12.97 4.24
CA VAL A 184 -0.44 13.74 3.61
C VAL A 184 0.87 13.24 4.19
N VAL A 185 1.85 12.90 3.34
CA VAL A 185 3.19 12.52 3.81
C VAL A 185 4.06 13.76 3.97
N LEU A 186 4.73 13.87 5.12
CA LEU A 186 5.70 14.92 5.36
C LEU A 186 6.97 14.63 4.56
N ARG A 187 7.30 15.51 3.60
CA ARG A 187 8.60 15.50 2.92
C ARG A 187 9.49 16.63 3.40
N GLY A 188 10.80 16.35 3.44
CA GLY A 188 11.82 17.36 3.72
C GLY A 188 12.09 18.24 2.51
N ARG A 189 11.70 19.52 2.59
CA ARG A 189 12.10 20.69 1.78
C ARG A 189 11.93 20.69 0.23
N TYR A 190 11.90 19.57 -0.50
CA TYR A 190 11.83 19.58 -1.97
C TYR A 190 10.86 18.56 -2.56
N CYS A 191 10.17 18.95 -3.64
CA CYS A 191 9.12 18.18 -4.32
C CYS A 191 9.59 17.45 -5.59
N GLU A 192 10.85 17.63 -6.00
CA GLU A 192 11.39 17.14 -7.27
C GLU A 192 11.98 15.72 -7.23
N ASP A 193 12.29 15.17 -6.05
CA ASP A 193 12.92 13.85 -5.95
C ASP A 193 11.90 12.71 -5.85
N ASP A 194 11.83 11.87 -6.88
CA ASP A 194 11.11 10.58 -6.85
C ASP A 194 11.81 9.55 -5.93
N GLU A 195 13.05 9.82 -5.51
CA GLU A 195 13.86 8.90 -4.70
C GLU A 195 13.81 9.22 -3.21
N ASP A 196 13.56 8.16 -2.44
CA ASP A 196 13.80 7.98 -1.03
C ASP A 196 13.13 8.95 -0.04
N PHE A 197 12.10 8.41 0.62
CA PHE A 197 11.66 8.85 1.94
C PHE A 197 12.82 8.71 2.94
N VAL A 198 13.61 9.77 3.09
CA VAL A 198 14.67 9.86 4.09
C VAL A 198 14.03 9.85 5.48
N GLY A 199 14.14 8.74 6.21
CA GLY A 199 14.01 8.77 7.67
C GLY A 199 13.39 7.57 8.38
N PHE A 200 14.27 6.83 9.05
CA PHE A 200 14.18 6.40 10.46
C PHE A 200 13.53 5.04 10.85
N GLU A 201 14.40 4.31 11.56
CA GLU A 201 14.32 3.13 12.43
C GLU A 201 13.67 1.83 11.94
N PRO A 202 14.40 0.69 12.03
CA PRO A 202 13.81 -0.65 11.91
C PRO A 202 12.64 -0.80 12.87
N LEU A 203 11.52 -1.33 12.38
CA LEU A 203 10.42 -1.69 13.26
C LEU A 203 10.80 -2.96 14.01
N ASN A 204 10.95 -2.88 15.33
CA ASN A 204 11.05 -4.08 16.16
C ASN A 204 9.72 -4.84 16.07
N PRO A 205 9.68 -6.07 15.51
CA PRO A 205 8.44 -6.84 15.50
C PRO A 205 8.03 -7.18 16.94
N PRO A 206 6.73 -7.21 17.25
CA PRO A 206 6.28 -7.70 18.55
C PRO A 206 6.76 -9.15 18.73
N ASN A 207 7.36 -9.41 19.91
CA ASN A 207 7.85 -10.73 20.33
C ASN A 207 6.82 -11.82 20.01
N HIS A 208 7.30 -12.99 19.59
CA HIS A 208 6.50 -14.21 19.51
C HIS A 208 5.71 -14.37 20.82
N GLU A 209 4.39 -14.30 20.77
CA GLU A 209 3.57 -14.83 21.85
C GLU A 209 3.84 -16.35 21.89
N PRO A 210 4.30 -16.90 23.03
CA PRO A 210 4.38 -18.34 23.17
C PRO A 210 2.97 -18.89 23.01
N GLY A 211 2.78 -19.82 22.07
CA GLY A 211 1.54 -20.57 21.95
C GLY A 211 1.18 -21.27 23.26
N PRO A 212 -0.10 -21.60 23.48
CA PRO A 212 -0.54 -22.24 24.71
C PRO A 212 0.28 -23.50 24.95
N GLN A 213 0.96 -23.57 26.10
CA GLN A 213 1.49 -24.81 26.62
C GLN A 213 0.28 -25.65 27.07
N ASN A 214 0.24 -26.88 26.55
CA ASN A 214 -0.80 -27.91 26.72
C ASN A 214 -1.61 -27.86 28.01
#